data_AF-G0PG32-F1
#
_entry.id   AF-G0PG32-F1
#
_cell.length_a   1.000
_cell.length_b   1.000
_cell.length_c   1.000
_cell.angle_alpha   90.00
_cell.angle_beta   90.00
_cell.angle_gamma   90.00
#
_symmetry.space_group_name_H-M   'P 1'
#
loop_
_entity.id
_entity.type
_entity.pdbx_description
1 polymer ?
#
loop_
_entity_poly.entity_id
_entity_poly.type
_entity_poly.pdbx_seq_one_letter_code
_entity_poly.pdbx_strand_id
1 'polypeptide(L)'
;MAYNKVLIEKKITENREHNSNQKVILSLDGGGLRVVLQCSILMAIEREIGEPLRNRVHWIAGTSCGGIMASSISVGIDLADALRIYIVIRKRIFGGNTQMFPKHSSTGIETCLQEVMGAKTPMAKCTAHK
;
A
#
# COMPACT_ATOMS: atom_id res chain seq x y z
N MET A 1 15.79 -27.67 -7.76
CA MET A 1 14.71 -26.68 -7.52
C MET A 1 13.29 -27.23 -7.73
N ALA A 2 13.06 -28.50 -8.09
CA ALA A 2 11.70 -29.04 -8.34
C ALA A 2 10.93 -29.49 -7.07
N TYR A 3 11.64 -29.83 -5.98
CA TYR A 3 11.02 -30.41 -4.76
C TYR A 3 10.05 -29.46 -4.05
N ASN A 4 10.30 -28.14 -4.11
CA ASN A 4 9.39 -27.15 -3.51
C ASN A 4 8.11 -26.96 -4.31
N LYS A 5 8.12 -27.17 -5.64
CA LYS A 5 6.95 -26.88 -6.47
C LYS A 5 5.79 -27.83 -6.16
N VAL A 6 6.08 -29.13 -6.02
CA VAL A 6 5.08 -30.14 -5.66
C VAL A 6 4.51 -29.92 -4.26
N LEU A 7 5.36 -29.55 -3.29
CA LEU A 7 4.92 -29.22 -1.93
C LEU A 7 4.04 -27.96 -1.90
N ILE A 8 4.43 -26.93 -2.66
CA ILE A 8 3.66 -25.69 -2.81
C ILE A 8 2.30 -25.99 -3.46
N GLU A 9 2.26 -26.74 -4.57
CA GLU A 9 1.03 -27.13 -5.27
C GLU A 9 0.10 -27.96 -4.38
N LYS A 10 0.66 -28.90 -3.61
CA LYS A 10 -0.10 -29.69 -2.62
C LYS A 10 -0.69 -28.78 -1.54
N LYS A 11 0.09 -27.84 -0.99
CA LYS A 11 -0.39 -26.89 0.04
C LYS A 11 -1.46 -25.93 -0.50
N ILE A 12 -1.33 -25.48 -1.75
CA ILE A 12 -2.34 -24.67 -2.43
C ILE A 12 -3.65 -25.46 -2.56
N THR A 13 -3.56 -26.73 -2.93
CA THR A 13 -4.73 -27.60 -3.10
C THR A 13 -5.41 -27.90 -1.75
N GLU A 14 -4.64 -28.23 -0.70
CA GLU A 14 -5.15 -28.41 0.67
C GLU A 14 -5.87 -27.15 1.20
N ASN A 15 -5.33 -25.95 0.92
CA ASN A 15 -5.92 -24.69 1.33
C ASN A 15 -7.18 -24.32 0.54
N ARG A 16 -7.33 -24.77 -0.72
CA ARG A 16 -8.55 -24.50 -1.52
C ARG A 16 -9.80 -25.13 -0.89
N GLU A 17 -9.68 -26.27 -0.24
CA GLU A 17 -10.82 -26.95 0.39
C GLU A 17 -11.29 -26.31 1.71
N HIS A 18 -10.48 -25.45 2.34
CA HIS A 18 -10.76 -24.82 3.65
C HIS A 18 -11.10 -23.31 3.57
N ASN A 19 -11.36 -22.77 2.38
CA ASN A 19 -11.15 -21.33 2.12
C ASN A 19 -12.39 -20.41 2.23
N SER A 20 -13.58 -20.92 2.57
CA SER A 20 -14.79 -20.08 2.54
C SER A 20 -14.81 -18.98 3.63
N ASN A 21 -13.96 -19.08 4.65
CA ASN A 21 -13.94 -18.13 5.77
C ASN A 21 -12.55 -17.53 6.09
N GLN A 22 -11.53 -17.78 5.27
CA GLN A 22 -10.20 -17.21 5.51
C GLN A 22 -10.17 -15.74 5.12
N LYS A 23 -9.57 -14.90 5.97
CA LYS A 23 -9.40 -13.47 5.73
C LYS A 23 -7.93 -13.16 5.53
N VAL A 24 -7.64 -12.38 4.50
CA VAL A 24 -6.29 -11.91 4.16
C VAL A 24 -6.12 -10.51 4.71
N ILE A 25 -5.06 -10.31 5.49
CA ILE A 25 -4.68 -9.02 6.07
C ILE A 25 -3.35 -8.58 5.44
N LEU A 26 -3.30 -7.35 4.95
CA LEU A 26 -2.09 -6.68 4.48
C LEU A 26 -1.64 -5.67 5.54
N SER A 27 -0.44 -5.84 6.09
CA SER A 27 0.17 -4.89 7.01
C SER A 27 1.33 -4.15 6.34
N LEU A 28 1.29 -2.82 6.37
CA LEU A 28 2.25 -1.94 5.72
C LEU A 28 3.02 -1.12 6.77
N ASP A 29 4.27 -1.48 6.98
CA ASP A 29 5.14 -0.77 7.92
C ASP A 29 5.39 0.68 7.51
N GLY A 30 5.70 1.51 8.52
CA GLY A 30 6.26 2.83 8.29
C GLY A 30 7.72 2.76 7.83
N GLY A 31 8.28 3.89 7.40
CA GLY A 31 9.67 3.90 6.96
C GLY A 31 10.11 5.11 6.15
N GLY A 32 9.28 6.15 6.05
CA GLY A 32 9.52 7.26 5.14
C GLY A 32 9.47 6.82 3.69
N LEU A 33 10.37 7.35 2.87
CA LEU A 33 10.44 7.02 1.45
C LEU A 33 10.78 5.54 1.15
N ARG A 34 11.24 4.75 2.13
CA ARG A 34 11.50 3.31 1.97
C ARG A 34 10.26 2.49 1.58
N VAL A 35 9.07 3.06 1.78
CA VAL A 35 7.78 2.49 1.35
C VAL A 35 7.74 2.16 -0.15
N VAL A 36 8.57 2.80 -0.99
CA VAL A 36 8.70 2.48 -2.41
C VAL A 36 9.13 1.01 -2.64
N LEU A 37 9.94 0.44 -1.74
CA LEU A 37 10.33 -0.97 -1.81
C LEU A 37 9.14 -1.87 -1.49
N GLN A 38 8.38 -1.56 -0.43
CA GLN A 38 7.16 -2.29 -0.09
C GLN A 38 6.17 -2.26 -1.25
N CYS A 39 5.93 -1.10 -1.85
CA CYS A 39 5.07 -0.98 -3.03
C CYS A 39 5.57 -1.81 -4.21
N SER A 40 6.89 -1.85 -4.46
CA SER A 40 7.47 -2.65 -5.55
C SER A 40 7.26 -4.15 -5.34
N ILE A 41 7.36 -4.63 -4.09
CA ILE A 41 7.05 -6.01 -3.72
C ILE A 41 5.56 -6.31 -3.97
N LEU A 42 4.66 -5.42 -3.55
CA LEU A 42 3.22 -5.58 -3.77
C LEU A 42 2.87 -5.61 -5.26
N MET A 43 3.53 -4.79 -6.09
CA MET A 43 3.34 -4.81 -7.54
C MET A 43 3.81 -6.13 -8.17
N ALA A 44 4.91 -6.71 -7.68
CA ALA A 44 5.35 -8.03 -8.12
C ALA A 44 4.33 -9.11 -7.74
N ILE A 45 3.79 -9.06 -6.52
CA ILE A 45 2.73 -9.96 -6.06
C ILE A 45 1.46 -9.79 -6.91
N GLU A 46 1.03 -8.55 -7.17
CA GLU A 46 -0.14 -8.25 -8.01
C GLU A 46 0.00 -8.83 -9.42
N ARG A 47 1.20 -8.77 -10.02
CA ARG A 47 1.50 -9.38 -11.32
C ARG A 47 1.37 -10.90 -11.30
N GLU A 48 1.88 -11.56 -10.27
CA GLU A 48 1.77 -13.02 -10.13
C GLU A 48 0.31 -13.46 -9.87
N ILE A 49 -0.46 -12.62 -9.19
CA ILE A 49 -1.89 -12.86 -8.93
C ILE A 49 -2.75 -12.65 -10.18
N GLY A 50 -2.37 -11.74 -11.07
CA GLY A 50 -3.09 -11.42 -12.30
C GLY A 50 -4.33 -10.54 -12.13
N GLU A 51 -4.53 -9.98 -10.94
CA GLU A 51 -5.61 -9.01 -10.64
C GLU A 51 -5.20 -8.05 -9.53
N PRO A 52 -5.85 -6.87 -9.39
CA PRO A 52 -5.51 -5.89 -8.36
C PRO A 52 -5.49 -6.48 -6.95
N LEU A 53 -4.43 -6.19 -6.18
CA LEU A 53 -4.23 -6.77 -4.85
C LEU A 53 -5.41 -6.47 -3.91
N ARG A 54 -6.03 -5.30 -4.05
CA ARG A 54 -7.21 -4.88 -3.29
C ARG A 54 -8.39 -5.86 -3.40
N ASN A 55 -8.51 -6.63 -4.48
CA ASN A 55 -9.59 -7.59 -4.66
C ASN A 55 -9.43 -8.83 -3.77
N ARG A 56 -8.21 -9.11 -3.30
CA ARG A 56 -7.89 -10.31 -2.50
C ARG A 56 -7.62 -10.00 -1.03
N VAL A 57 -7.49 -8.72 -0.67
CA VAL A 57 -7.15 -8.29 0.69
C VAL A 57 -8.39 -7.78 1.39
N HIS A 58 -8.73 -8.43 2.50
CA HIS A 58 -9.92 -8.09 3.27
C HIS A 58 -9.67 -6.93 4.23
N TRP A 59 -8.46 -6.83 4.77
CA TRP A 59 -8.07 -5.79 5.71
C TRP A 59 -6.70 -5.23 5.35
N ILE A 60 -6.57 -3.90 5.34
CA ILE A 60 -5.31 -3.22 5.13
C ILE A 60 -5.01 -2.38 6.37
N ALA A 61 -3.84 -2.59 6.96
CA ALA A 61 -3.32 -1.79 8.05
C ALA A 61 -2.01 -1.14 7.62
N GLY A 62 -1.72 0.05 8.12
CA GLY A 62 -0.42 0.65 7.90
C GLY A 62 -0.12 1.84 8.80
N THR A 63 1.18 2.07 9.03
CA THR A 63 1.67 3.12 9.94
C THR A 63 2.50 4.15 9.18
N SER A 64 2.32 5.44 9.46
CA SER A 64 3.07 6.53 8.81
C SER A 64 2.95 6.46 7.28
N CYS A 65 4.06 6.42 6.52
CA CYS A 65 4.03 6.23 5.08
C CYS A 65 3.30 4.94 4.67
N GLY A 66 3.37 3.86 5.44
CA GLY A 66 2.57 2.65 5.19
C GLY A 66 1.06 2.90 5.33
N GLY A 67 0.66 3.80 6.24
CA GLY A 67 -0.73 4.22 6.42
C GLY A 67 -1.25 5.08 5.28
N ILE A 68 -0.40 5.96 4.72
CA ILE A 68 -0.72 6.71 3.49
C ILE A 68 -0.96 5.72 2.33
N MET A 69 -0.09 4.73 2.17
CA MET A 69 -0.23 3.72 1.12
C MET A 69 -1.49 2.86 1.32
N ALA A 70 -1.75 2.43 2.56
CA ALA A 70 -2.98 1.73 2.92
C ALA A 70 -4.23 2.54 2.58
N SER A 71 -4.20 3.84 2.84
CA SER A 71 -5.30 4.75 2.53
C SER A 71 -5.47 4.89 1.02
N SER A 72 -4.39 5.10 0.26
CA SER A 72 -4.43 5.19 -1.20
C SER A 72 -5.06 3.95 -1.84
N ILE A 73 -4.64 2.76 -1.41
CA ILE A 73 -5.21 1.49 -1.91
C ILE A 73 -6.70 1.41 -1.57
N SER A 74 -7.09 1.82 -0.35
CA SER A 74 -8.48 1.82 0.14
C SER A 74 -9.41 2.79 -0.59
N VAL A 75 -8.90 3.85 -1.22
CA VAL A 75 -9.72 4.74 -2.07
C VAL A 75 -9.74 4.32 -3.55
N GLY A 76 -9.14 3.17 -3.86
CA GLY A 76 -9.14 2.61 -5.21
C GLY A 76 -8.01 3.12 -6.11
N ILE A 77 -6.94 3.70 -5.56
CA ILE A 77 -5.74 4.05 -6.32
C ILE A 77 -4.93 2.78 -6.57
N ASP A 78 -4.53 2.56 -7.82
CA ASP A 78 -3.70 1.42 -8.21
C ASP A 78 -2.27 1.54 -7.63
N LEU A 79 -1.60 0.42 -7.38
CA LEU A 79 -0.27 0.42 -6.76
C LEU A 79 0.76 1.24 -7.54
N ALA A 80 0.67 1.26 -8.87
CA ALA A 80 1.55 2.08 -9.71
C ALA A 80 1.37 3.59 -9.45
N ASP A 81 0.14 4.04 -9.25
CA ASP A 81 -0.17 5.44 -8.94
C ASP A 81 0.15 5.78 -7.49
N ALA A 82 -0.09 4.85 -6.56
CA ALA A 82 0.35 4.94 -5.17
C ALA A 82 1.88 5.15 -5.10
N LEU A 83 2.67 4.45 -5.92
CA LEU A 83 4.11 4.64 -6.00
C LEU A 83 4.50 6.02 -6.56
N ARG A 84 3.83 6.47 -7.64
CA ARG A 84 4.07 7.79 -8.24
C ARG A 84 3.88 8.92 -7.25
N ILE A 85 2.88 8.79 -6.38
CA ILE A 85 2.62 9.73 -5.29
C ILE A 85 3.89 9.91 -4.45
N TYR A 86 4.54 8.85 -3.96
CA TYR A 86 5.78 8.98 -3.17
C TYR A 86 6.96 9.57 -3.94
N ILE A 87 7.08 9.30 -5.24
CA ILE A 87 8.16 9.85 -6.08
C ILE A 87 8.00 11.36 -6.23
N VAL A 88 6.78 11.84 -6.52
CA VAL A 88 6.46 13.26 -6.67
C VAL A 88 6.52 13.97 -5.31
N ILE A 89 5.94 13.35 -4.29
CA ILE A 89 5.89 13.85 -2.92
C ILE A 89 7.28 14.04 -2.32
N ARG A 90 8.26 13.17 -2.67
CA ARG A 90 9.62 13.22 -2.12
C ARG A 90 10.17 14.64 -2.08
N LYS A 91 10.07 15.37 -3.18
CA LYS A 91 10.65 16.72 -3.30
C LYS A 91 9.87 17.75 -2.48
N ARG A 92 8.54 17.59 -2.38
CA ARG A 92 7.65 18.49 -1.62
C ARG A 92 7.74 18.27 -0.11
N ILE A 93 7.89 17.03 0.36
CA ILE A 93 8.04 16.71 1.78
C ILE A 93 9.49 16.87 2.23
N PHE A 94 10.43 16.27 1.49
CA PHE A 94 11.81 16.14 1.96
C PHE A 94 12.78 17.20 1.38
N GLY A 95 12.27 18.14 0.57
CA GLY A 95 13.06 19.24 0.01
C GLY A 95 13.07 20.49 0.89
N GLY A 96 14.08 21.35 0.70
CA GLY A 96 14.11 22.69 1.31
C GLY A 96 14.54 22.75 2.77
N ASN A 97 15.34 21.77 3.23
CA ASN A 97 15.79 21.69 4.63
C ASN A 97 16.80 22.78 4.99
N THR A 98 16.31 23.95 5.36
CA THR A 98 17.11 25.05 5.92
C THR A 98 17.07 25.10 7.44
N GLN A 99 16.12 24.40 8.07
CA GLN A 99 15.91 24.38 9.52
C GLN A 99 16.33 23.05 10.16
N MET A 100 16.82 23.13 11.40
CA MET A 100 17.35 21.97 12.14
C MET A 100 16.22 21.10 12.73
N PHE A 101 15.18 21.73 13.29
CA PHE A 101 14.02 21.02 13.84
C PHE A 101 12.75 21.91 13.88
N PRO A 102 11.57 21.42 13.42
CA PRO A 102 11.39 20.20 12.64
C PRO A 102 12.04 20.33 11.26
N LYS A 103 12.75 19.30 10.80
CA LYS A 103 13.54 19.35 9.56
C LYS A 103 12.70 19.70 8.31
N HIS A 104 11.41 19.35 8.34
CA HIS A 104 10.46 19.49 7.24
C HIS A 104 9.18 20.17 7.71
N SER A 105 8.58 21.01 6.86
CA SER A 105 7.23 21.53 7.06
C SER A 105 6.18 20.45 6.74
N SER A 106 5.06 20.43 7.48
CA SER A 106 3.92 19.56 7.20
C SER A 106 3.15 19.95 5.93
N THR A 107 3.31 21.19 5.44
CA THR A 107 2.57 21.69 4.27
C THR A 107 2.74 20.80 3.05
N GLY A 108 3.94 20.25 2.83
CA GLY A 108 4.22 19.39 1.68
C GLY A 108 3.46 18.05 1.69
N ILE A 109 3.28 17.45 2.88
CA ILE A 109 2.53 16.19 3.00
C ILE A 109 1.02 16.46 2.99
N GLU A 110 0.58 17.52 3.66
CA GLU A 110 -0.83 17.88 3.78
C GLU A 110 -1.45 18.20 2.41
N THR A 111 -0.81 19.09 1.64
CA THR A 111 -1.29 19.48 0.31
C THR A 111 -1.37 18.29 -0.63
N CYS A 112 -0.36 17.41 -0.63
CA CYS A 112 -0.38 16.27 -1.53
C CYS A 112 -1.43 15.23 -1.14
N LEU A 113 -1.65 14.97 0.14
CA LEU A 113 -2.72 14.08 0.59
C LEU A 113 -4.10 14.65 0.22
N GLN A 114 -4.29 15.97 0.34
CA GLN A 114 -5.52 16.63 -0.09
C GLN A 114 -5.76 16.51 -1.60
N GLU A 115 -4.71 16.64 -2.43
CA GLU A 115 -4.77 16.48 -3.90
C GLU A 115 -5.11 15.04 -4.30
N VAL A 116 -4.50 14.05 -3.65
CA VAL A 116 -4.63 12.63 -3.98
C VAL A 116 -5.94 12.03 -3.47
N MET A 117 -6.27 12.29 -2.20
CA MET A 117 -7.37 11.64 -1.50
C MET A 117 -8.67 12.45 -1.58
N GLY A 118 -8.56 13.74 -1.93
CA GLY A 118 -9.64 14.71 -1.87
C GLY A 118 -9.77 15.32 -0.47
N ALA A 119 -9.60 16.64 -0.36
CA ALA A 119 -9.65 17.37 0.91
C ALA A 119 -10.97 17.22 1.70
N LYS A 120 -12.06 16.81 1.02
CA LYS A 120 -13.39 16.64 1.62
C LYS A 120 -13.84 15.18 1.63
N THR A 121 -12.97 14.23 1.29
CA THR A 121 -13.30 12.81 1.30
C THR A 121 -13.34 12.32 2.75
N PRO A 122 -14.51 11.88 3.27
CA PRO A 122 -14.59 11.35 4.62
C PRO A 122 -13.93 9.97 4.69
N MET A 123 -13.42 9.61 5.87
CA MET A 123 -12.76 8.33 6.10
C MET A 123 -13.65 7.12 5.75
N ALA A 124 -14.97 7.25 5.90
CA ALA A 124 -15.93 6.20 5.54
C ALA A 124 -15.95 5.86 4.04
N LYS A 125 -15.37 6.70 3.17
CA LYS A 125 -15.17 6.39 1.74
C LYS A 125 -13.86 5.66 1.45
N CYS A 126 -12.97 5.54 2.43
CA CYS A 126 -11.72 4.78 2.32
C CYS A 126 -11.99 3.31 2.67
N THR A 127 -12.62 2.57 1.75
CA THR A 127 -13.00 1.17 1.97
C THR A 127 -12.26 0.23 1.03
N ALA A 128 -11.55 -0.75 1.56
CA ALA A 128 -10.83 -1.75 0.77
C ALA A 128 -11.72 -2.60 -0.16
N HIS A 129 -13.03 -2.68 0.13
CA HIS A 129 -14.03 -3.41 -0.65
C HIS A 129 -15.23 -2.51 -1.01
N LYS A 130 -15.77 -2.70 -2.22
CA LYS A 130 -17.17 -2.46 -2.54
C LYS A 130 -17.92 -3.79 -2.49
#